data_AF-A0A514WUP6-F1
#
_entry.id   AF-A0A514WUP6-F1
#
_cell.length_a   1.000
_cell.length_b   1.000
_cell.length_c   1.000
_cell.angle_alpha   90.00
_cell.angle_beta   90.00
_cell.angle_gamma   90.00
#
_symmetry.space_group_name_H-M   'P 1'
#
loop_
_entity.id
_entity.type
_entity.pdbx_description
1 polymer ?
#
loop_
_entity_poly.entity_id
_entity_poly.type
_entity_poly.pdbx_seq_one_letter_code
_entity_poly.pdbx_strand_id
1 'polypeptide(L)'
;MMFKILVVLSLLSPTFAAELQTNSTYSADVPKWVTKGKIDRTTERIQSFMEWDIHRVTVVWYKDPASFENAHKLGPKVLAVSRRSENKILVGPRVTEENFDRIFGHELVHVISYQKYKDAIPKWLEEGLANYVAKNGSVNYKWLASRPFPDDVRELTHPFSGDDDYLRYHYEASQALAEMIAAKCDLRNLLRLSVGRKMDSYLDTYCNLKDLNAEYRKWIKSKS
;
A
#
# COMPACT_ATOMS: atom_id res chain seq x y z
N MET A 1 -14.28 -39.78 -43.35
CA MET A 1 -13.00 -39.45 -42.68
C MET A 1 -13.26 -38.26 -41.77
N MET A 2 -13.55 -38.49 -40.49
CA MET A 2 -13.94 -37.44 -39.53
C MET A 2 -12.78 -37.21 -38.55
N PHE A 3 -12.15 -36.04 -38.61
CA PHE A 3 -11.18 -35.60 -37.63
C PHE A 3 -11.91 -35.12 -36.37
N LYS A 4 -11.76 -35.84 -35.25
CA LYS A 4 -12.11 -35.30 -33.93
C LYS A 4 -10.92 -34.48 -33.43
N ILE A 5 -11.05 -33.16 -33.46
CA ILE A 5 -10.14 -32.25 -32.74
C ILE A 5 -10.55 -32.32 -31.26
N LEU A 6 -9.67 -32.89 -30.44
CA LEU A 6 -9.78 -32.86 -28.99
C LEU A 6 -9.10 -31.59 -28.49
N VAL A 7 -9.88 -30.56 -28.16
CA VAL A 7 -9.37 -29.37 -27.47
C VAL A 7 -9.23 -29.73 -25.99
N VAL A 8 -8.01 -29.97 -25.54
CA VAL A 8 -7.69 -30.07 -24.11
C VAL A 8 -7.54 -28.66 -23.58
N LEU A 9 -8.63 -28.12 -23.05
CA LEU A 9 -8.64 -26.85 -22.34
C LEU A 9 -8.09 -27.09 -20.92
N SER A 10 -6.79 -26.93 -20.74
CA SER A 10 -6.13 -26.99 -19.43
C SER A 10 -6.53 -25.78 -18.58
N LEU A 11 -7.68 -25.86 -17.93
CA LEU A 11 -8.09 -24.91 -16.89
C LEU A 11 -7.19 -25.10 -15.67
N LEU A 12 -6.06 -24.39 -15.64
CA LEU A 12 -5.26 -24.23 -14.41
C LEU A 12 -6.05 -23.35 -13.44
N SER A 13 -7.02 -23.94 -12.76
CA SER A 13 -7.64 -23.30 -11.60
C SER A 13 -6.57 -23.23 -10.50
N PRO A 14 -6.26 -22.04 -9.96
CA PRO A 14 -5.37 -21.94 -8.81
C PRO A 14 -5.98 -22.80 -7.69
N THR A 15 -5.21 -23.80 -7.26
CA THR A 15 -5.63 -24.67 -6.17
C THR A 15 -5.33 -23.95 -4.87
N PHE A 16 -6.35 -23.72 -4.06
CA PHE A 16 -6.26 -23.04 -2.76
C PHE A 16 -5.94 -24.06 -1.66
N ALA A 17 -5.15 -23.67 -0.67
CA ALA A 17 -4.95 -24.44 0.55
C ALA A 17 -6.05 -24.12 1.58
N ALA A 18 -6.31 -25.06 2.50
CA ALA A 18 -7.45 -24.97 3.41
C ALA A 18 -7.39 -23.72 4.31
N GLU A 19 -6.32 -23.56 5.08
CA GLU A 19 -6.13 -22.41 5.97
C GLU A 19 -4.64 -22.13 6.18
N LEU A 20 -4.29 -20.87 6.43
CA LEU A 20 -2.96 -20.44 6.83
C LEU A 20 -3.09 -19.46 7.99
N GLN A 21 -2.42 -19.79 9.09
CA GLN A 21 -2.39 -18.97 10.29
C GLN A 21 -0.95 -18.65 10.70
N THR A 22 -0.71 -17.37 10.97
CA THR A 22 0.51 -16.87 11.59
C THR A 22 0.17 -16.11 12.88
N ASN A 23 1.19 -15.59 13.57
CA ASN A 23 0.92 -14.72 14.72
C ASN A 23 0.18 -13.45 14.29
N SER A 24 0.54 -12.92 13.11
CA SER A 24 0.06 -11.65 12.58
C SER A 24 -1.12 -11.74 11.62
N THR A 25 -1.40 -12.92 11.06
CA THR A 25 -2.49 -13.08 10.08
C THR A 25 -3.27 -14.38 10.26
N TYR A 26 -4.53 -14.35 9.83
CA TYR A 26 -5.33 -15.53 9.56
C TYR A 26 -5.91 -15.43 8.16
N SER A 27 -5.87 -16.53 7.40
CA SER A 27 -6.40 -16.61 6.05
C SER A 27 -7.01 -17.99 5.79
N ALA A 28 -8.29 -18.02 5.44
CA ALA A 28 -8.90 -19.17 4.76
C ALA A 28 -8.67 -19.08 3.25
N ASP A 29 -8.78 -20.21 2.54
CA ASP A 29 -8.68 -20.27 1.07
C ASP A 29 -7.48 -19.46 0.55
N VAL A 30 -6.27 -19.79 1.02
CA VAL A 30 -5.06 -19.08 0.62
C VAL A 30 -4.50 -19.69 -0.69
N PRO A 31 -4.01 -18.89 -1.67
CA PRO A 31 -3.32 -19.44 -2.82
C PRO A 31 -2.12 -20.30 -2.38
N LYS A 32 -1.92 -21.47 -2.99
CA LYS A 32 -0.84 -22.41 -2.60
C LYS A 32 0.58 -21.83 -2.62
N TRP A 33 0.83 -20.82 -3.44
CA TRP A 33 2.13 -20.15 -3.53
C TRP A 33 2.39 -19.21 -2.34
N VAL A 34 1.36 -18.82 -1.59
CA VAL A 34 1.49 -18.05 -0.35
C VAL A 34 1.85 -19.01 0.77
N THR A 35 3.05 -18.85 1.31
CA THR A 35 3.54 -19.65 2.43
C THR A 35 3.57 -18.81 3.71
N LYS A 36 3.56 -19.48 4.86
CA LYS A 36 3.75 -18.83 6.17
C LYS A 36 5.02 -17.96 6.18
N GLY A 37 6.13 -18.46 5.63
CA GLY A 37 7.39 -17.73 5.55
C GLY A 37 7.34 -16.47 4.68
N LYS A 38 6.51 -16.41 3.63
CA LYS A 38 6.31 -15.17 2.85
C LYS A 38 5.53 -14.13 3.66
N ILE A 39 4.47 -14.55 4.32
CA ILE A 39 3.67 -13.67 5.18
C ILE A 39 4.50 -13.14 6.34
N ASP A 40 5.19 -14.02 7.08
CA ASP A 40 5.97 -13.63 8.26
C ASP A 40 7.10 -12.67 7.87
N ARG A 41 7.87 -12.98 6.81
CA ARG A 41 8.94 -12.09 6.32
C ARG A 41 8.43 -10.69 5.94
N THR A 42 7.33 -10.63 5.19
CA THR A 42 6.74 -9.34 4.80
C THR A 42 6.23 -8.59 6.02
N THR A 43 5.56 -9.29 6.93
CA THR A 43 5.00 -8.69 8.14
C THR A 43 6.08 -8.17 9.08
N GLU A 44 7.09 -8.97 9.40
CA GLU A 44 8.23 -8.59 10.24
C GLU A 44 8.94 -7.35 9.71
N ARG A 45 9.13 -7.25 8.40
CA ARG A 45 9.73 -6.07 7.77
C ARG A 45 8.92 -4.80 8.01
N ILE A 46 7.59 -4.87 7.84
CA ILE A 46 6.70 -3.71 8.06
C ILE A 46 6.60 -3.39 9.56
N GLN A 47 6.40 -4.39 10.42
CA GLN A 47 6.36 -4.23 11.88
C GLN A 47 7.65 -3.62 12.43
N SER A 48 8.81 -4.05 11.93
CA SER A 48 10.10 -3.51 12.34
C SER A 48 10.26 -2.04 11.94
N PHE A 49 9.79 -1.65 10.75
CA PHE A 49 9.83 -0.24 10.33
C PHE A 49 8.87 0.63 11.16
N MET A 50 7.65 0.13 11.37
CA MET A 50 6.57 0.85 12.05
C MET A 50 6.63 0.72 13.58
N GLU A 51 7.53 -0.11 14.10
CA GLU A 51 7.73 -0.44 15.52
C GLU A 51 6.44 -0.84 16.23
N TRP A 52 5.74 -1.81 15.65
CA TRP A 52 4.46 -2.28 16.15
C TRP A 52 4.26 -3.74 15.84
N ASP A 53 3.96 -4.54 16.86
CA ASP A 53 3.49 -5.90 16.66
C ASP A 53 2.01 -5.87 16.32
N ILE A 54 1.67 -6.29 15.10
CA ILE A 54 0.30 -6.14 14.60
C ILE A 54 -0.65 -7.07 15.34
N HIS A 55 -1.84 -6.56 15.68
CA HIS A 55 -2.92 -7.44 16.12
C HIS A 55 -3.42 -8.25 14.92
N ARG A 56 -3.53 -9.57 15.10
CA ARG A 56 -3.80 -10.53 14.03
C ARG A 56 -4.89 -10.05 13.06
N VAL A 57 -4.53 -9.92 11.79
CA VAL A 57 -5.38 -9.42 10.70
C VAL A 57 -6.02 -10.57 9.95
N THR A 58 -7.28 -10.43 9.57
CA THR A 58 -7.93 -11.39 8.67
C THR A 58 -7.61 -11.04 7.21
N VAL A 59 -7.07 -11.98 6.45
CA VAL A 59 -6.81 -11.84 5.01
C VAL A 59 -7.85 -12.66 4.25
N VAL A 60 -8.59 -12.01 3.36
CA VAL A 60 -9.63 -12.64 2.54
C VAL A 60 -9.19 -12.63 1.08
N TRP A 61 -9.05 -13.82 0.51
CA TRP A 61 -8.66 -13.99 -0.89
C TRP A 61 -9.86 -14.17 -1.80
N TYR A 62 -9.88 -13.43 -2.89
CA TYR A 62 -10.92 -13.53 -3.91
C TYR A 62 -10.38 -14.23 -5.14
N LYS A 63 -11.11 -15.23 -5.61
CA LYS A 63 -10.77 -16.00 -6.83
C LYS A 63 -11.28 -15.30 -8.09
N ASP A 64 -12.32 -14.48 -7.95
CA ASP A 64 -13.07 -13.86 -9.02
C ASP A 64 -12.98 -12.32 -8.93
N PRO A 65 -12.61 -11.61 -10.01
CA PRO A 65 -12.50 -10.15 -10.00
C PRO A 65 -13.82 -9.45 -9.66
N ALA A 66 -14.96 -9.96 -10.15
CA ALA A 66 -16.25 -9.33 -9.91
C ALA A 66 -16.67 -9.41 -8.43
N SER A 67 -16.41 -10.54 -7.78
CA SER A 67 -16.64 -10.75 -6.35
C SER A 67 -15.75 -9.84 -5.50
N PHE A 68 -14.48 -9.67 -5.89
CA PHE A 68 -13.56 -8.75 -5.24
C PHE A 68 -14.04 -7.30 -5.39
N GLU A 69 -14.33 -6.86 -6.61
CA GLU A 69 -14.85 -5.52 -6.89
C GLU A 69 -16.15 -5.24 -6.13
N ASN A 70 -17.06 -6.21 -6.12
CA ASN A 70 -18.30 -6.11 -5.37
C ASN A 70 -18.06 -5.98 -3.86
N ALA A 71 -17.03 -6.64 -3.33
CA ALA A 71 -16.68 -6.50 -1.93
C ALA A 71 -16.14 -5.11 -1.62
N HIS A 72 -15.22 -4.56 -2.41
CA HIS A 72 -14.56 -3.31 -2.02
C HIS A 72 -15.20 -2.02 -2.59
N LYS A 73 -15.96 -2.09 -3.69
CA LYS A 73 -16.69 -0.96 -4.33
C LYS A 73 -15.81 0.21 -4.83
N LEU A 74 -14.57 -0.06 -5.22
CA LEU A 74 -13.59 0.95 -5.69
C LEU A 74 -13.20 0.77 -7.17
N GLY A 75 -13.97 -0.03 -7.92
CA GLY A 75 -13.71 -0.29 -9.34
C GLY A 75 -12.69 -1.40 -9.62
N PRO A 76 -12.50 -1.80 -10.89
CA PRO A 76 -11.83 -3.05 -11.24
C PRO A 76 -10.29 -2.97 -11.14
N LYS A 77 -9.72 -1.79 -10.92
CA LYS A 77 -8.27 -1.55 -10.98
C LYS A 77 -7.54 -1.87 -9.69
N VAL A 78 -8.26 -2.01 -8.58
CA VAL A 78 -7.69 -2.32 -7.28
C VAL A 78 -7.13 -3.74 -7.24
N LEU A 79 -6.06 -3.95 -6.47
CA LEU A 79 -5.40 -5.26 -6.30
C LEU A 79 -5.63 -5.82 -4.90
N ALA A 80 -5.60 -4.97 -3.88
CA ALA A 80 -5.92 -5.30 -2.50
C ALA A 80 -6.52 -4.06 -1.82
N VAL A 81 -7.20 -4.26 -0.70
CA VAL A 81 -7.78 -3.17 0.12
C VAL A 81 -7.73 -3.52 1.59
N SER A 82 -7.21 -2.60 2.39
CA SER A 82 -7.32 -2.64 3.85
C SER A 82 -8.65 -2.08 4.32
N ARG A 83 -9.47 -2.92 4.93
CA ARG A 83 -10.63 -2.49 5.75
C ARG A 83 -10.19 -2.33 7.19
N ARG A 84 -9.54 -1.21 7.46
CA ARG A 84 -8.81 -0.95 8.71
C ARG A 84 -9.69 -1.07 9.96
N SER A 85 -10.94 -0.62 9.91
CA SER A 85 -11.92 -0.73 11.01
C SER A 85 -12.37 -2.17 11.30
N GLU A 86 -12.32 -3.06 10.31
CA GLU A 86 -12.64 -4.49 10.44
C GLU A 86 -11.40 -5.35 10.73
N ASN A 87 -10.22 -4.74 10.85
CA ASN A 87 -8.93 -5.44 10.93
C ASN A 87 -8.75 -6.52 9.84
N LYS A 88 -9.08 -6.14 8.60
CA LYS A 88 -9.15 -7.07 7.46
C LYS A 88 -8.44 -6.52 6.23
N ILE A 89 -7.79 -7.39 5.47
CA ILE A 89 -7.24 -7.11 4.15
C ILE A 89 -7.99 -7.98 3.13
N LEU A 90 -8.54 -7.36 2.09
CA LEU A 90 -9.12 -8.04 0.95
C LEU A 90 -8.06 -8.12 -0.14
N VAL A 91 -7.82 -9.31 -0.70
CA VAL A 91 -6.82 -9.53 -1.74
C VAL A 91 -7.49 -10.07 -3.00
N GLY A 92 -7.32 -9.35 -4.11
CA GLY A 92 -7.91 -9.69 -5.40
C GLY A 92 -7.09 -10.74 -6.16
N PRO A 93 -7.69 -11.35 -7.21
CA PRO A 93 -7.08 -12.46 -7.96
C PRO A 93 -5.89 -12.05 -8.84
N ARG A 94 -5.64 -10.74 -8.99
CA ARG A 94 -4.48 -10.21 -9.74
C ARG A 94 -3.23 -10.05 -8.87
N VAL A 95 -3.30 -10.37 -7.58
CA VAL A 95 -2.12 -10.52 -6.73
C VAL A 95 -1.50 -11.88 -7.01
N THR A 96 -0.23 -11.86 -7.40
CA THR A 96 0.55 -13.01 -7.81
C THR A 96 1.76 -13.17 -6.89
N GLU A 97 2.51 -14.25 -7.06
CA GLU A 97 3.71 -14.49 -6.26
C GLU A 97 4.72 -13.35 -6.36
N GLU A 98 4.86 -12.74 -7.55
CA GLU A 98 5.85 -11.72 -7.87
C GLU A 98 5.52 -10.36 -7.25
N ASN A 99 4.23 -10.05 -7.07
CA ASN A 99 3.80 -8.76 -6.54
C ASN A 99 3.28 -8.83 -5.09
N PHE A 100 3.18 -10.02 -4.51
CA PHE A 100 2.62 -10.22 -3.19
C PHE A 100 3.28 -9.37 -2.10
N ASP A 101 4.60 -9.48 -1.93
CA ASP A 101 5.30 -8.83 -0.80
C ASP A 101 5.11 -7.30 -0.77
N ARG A 102 5.04 -6.67 -1.96
CA ARG A 102 4.81 -5.22 -2.08
C ARG A 102 3.35 -4.83 -1.85
N ILE A 103 2.40 -5.56 -2.43
CA ILE A 103 0.97 -5.25 -2.31
C ILE A 103 0.48 -5.57 -0.89
N PHE A 104 0.82 -6.75 -0.38
CA PHE A 104 0.46 -7.15 0.98
C PHE A 104 1.15 -6.27 2.03
N GLY A 105 2.43 -5.95 1.83
CA GLY A 105 3.16 -5.02 2.70
C GLY A 105 2.53 -3.62 2.73
N HIS A 106 2.05 -3.13 1.58
CA HIS A 106 1.36 -1.85 1.47
C HIS A 106 0.09 -1.83 2.34
N GLU A 107 -0.76 -2.85 2.19
CA GLU A 107 -1.97 -2.98 3.00
C GLU A 107 -1.68 -3.14 4.50
N LEU A 108 -0.61 -3.86 4.86
CA LEU A 108 -0.20 -3.95 6.27
C LEU A 108 0.18 -2.60 6.88
N VAL A 109 0.80 -1.70 6.11
CA VAL A 109 1.10 -0.33 6.60
C VAL A 109 -0.20 0.40 6.94
N HIS A 110 -1.23 0.29 6.10
CA HIS A 110 -2.54 0.88 6.37
C HIS A 110 -3.19 0.33 7.64
N VAL A 111 -3.11 -1.00 7.87
CA VAL A 111 -3.64 -1.62 9.09
C VAL A 111 -2.86 -1.16 10.32
N ILE A 112 -1.53 -1.21 10.31
CA ILE A 112 -0.71 -0.77 11.45
C ILE A 112 -0.90 0.71 11.73
N SER A 113 -1.01 1.53 10.67
CA SER A 113 -1.31 2.97 10.78
C SER A 113 -2.58 3.19 11.60
N TYR A 114 -3.65 2.45 11.29
CA TYR A 114 -4.90 2.54 12.05
C TYR A 114 -4.81 1.93 13.46
N GLN A 115 -4.10 0.82 13.65
CA GLN A 115 -3.97 0.17 14.97
C GLN A 115 -3.18 1.04 15.95
N LYS A 116 -1.99 1.50 15.56
CA LYS A 116 -1.04 2.22 16.42
C LYS A 116 -1.26 3.72 16.44
N TYR A 117 -1.47 4.33 15.28
CA TYR A 117 -1.43 5.79 15.12
C TYR A 117 -2.82 6.43 15.06
N LYS A 118 -3.87 5.65 14.76
CA LYS A 118 -5.24 6.17 14.56
C LYS A 118 -5.20 7.29 13.51
N ASP A 119 -5.61 8.49 13.89
CA ASP A 119 -5.62 9.67 13.01
C ASP A 119 -4.36 10.54 13.14
N ALA A 120 -3.29 10.05 13.78
CA ALA A 120 -2.06 10.82 13.96
C ALA A 120 -1.29 11.04 12.66
N ILE A 121 -1.30 10.03 11.76
CA ILE A 121 -0.73 10.15 10.42
C ILE A 121 -1.77 10.89 9.55
N PRO A 122 -1.42 12.00 8.91
CA PRO A 122 -2.37 12.74 8.11
C PRO A 122 -2.72 11.97 6.83
N LYS A 123 -4.00 12.07 6.42
CA LYS A 123 -4.56 11.34 5.27
C LYS A 123 -3.77 11.53 3.96
N TRP A 124 -3.18 12.72 3.77
CA TRP A 124 -2.38 13.06 2.59
C TRP A 124 -1.02 12.35 2.56
N LEU A 125 -0.55 11.81 3.68
CA LEU A 125 0.70 11.06 3.77
C LEU A 125 0.48 9.54 3.78
N GLU A 126 -0.71 9.07 4.14
CA GLU A 126 -0.97 7.63 4.35
C GLU A 126 -0.57 6.77 3.14
N GLU A 127 -0.97 7.19 1.94
CA GLU A 127 -0.70 6.42 0.73
C GLU A 127 0.77 6.45 0.33
N GLY A 128 1.40 7.62 0.40
CA GLY A 128 2.83 7.76 0.19
C GLY A 128 3.66 6.95 1.18
N LEU A 129 3.28 6.96 2.46
CA LEU A 129 3.90 6.18 3.52
C LEU A 129 3.78 4.68 3.24
N ALA A 130 2.58 4.21 2.88
CA ALA A 130 2.35 2.81 2.55
C ALA A 130 3.20 2.36 1.35
N ASN A 131 3.27 3.16 0.29
CA ASN A 131 4.14 2.88 -0.85
C ASN A 131 5.63 2.87 -0.48
N TYR A 132 6.08 3.88 0.26
CA TYR A 132 7.47 3.99 0.70
C TYR A 132 7.92 2.81 1.58
N VAL A 133 7.17 2.52 2.64
CA VAL A 133 7.52 1.47 3.62
C VAL A 133 7.41 0.08 3.00
N ALA A 134 6.40 -0.15 2.17
CA ALA A 134 6.24 -1.43 1.48
C ALA A 134 7.22 -1.63 0.31
N LYS A 135 7.90 -0.57 -0.15
CA LYS A 135 8.68 -0.52 -1.40
C LYS A 135 7.80 -0.87 -2.62
N ASN A 136 6.58 -0.33 -2.63
CA ASN A 136 5.62 -0.59 -3.70
C ASN A 136 5.90 0.30 -4.91
N GLY A 137 6.83 -0.15 -5.76
CA GLY A 137 7.21 0.57 -6.97
C GLY A 137 8.21 1.70 -6.70
N SER A 138 8.46 2.50 -7.73
CA SER A 138 9.36 3.64 -7.70
C SER A 138 8.72 4.84 -8.40
N VAL A 139 9.11 6.03 -7.96
CA VAL A 139 8.68 7.29 -8.58
C VAL A 139 9.44 7.51 -9.89
N ASN A 140 8.71 7.79 -10.98
CA ASN A 140 9.32 8.26 -12.21
C ASN A 140 9.47 9.78 -12.14
N TYR A 141 10.54 10.25 -11.51
CA TYR A 141 10.77 11.67 -11.26
C TYR A 141 10.78 12.54 -12.52
N LYS A 142 11.23 12.02 -13.66
CA LYS A 142 11.20 12.75 -14.95
C LYS A 142 9.78 12.95 -15.46
N TRP A 143 8.95 11.91 -15.36
CA TRP A 143 7.53 12.00 -15.72
C TRP A 143 6.77 12.88 -14.73
N LEU A 144 7.00 12.73 -13.43
CA LEU A 144 6.34 13.53 -12.40
C LEU A 144 6.69 15.02 -12.53
N ALA A 145 7.95 15.35 -12.85
CA ALA A 145 8.39 16.73 -13.07
C ALA A 145 7.81 17.39 -14.34
N SER A 146 7.28 16.60 -15.29
CA SER A 146 6.62 17.13 -16.49
C SER A 146 5.12 17.40 -16.29
N ARG A 147 4.58 17.07 -15.11
CA ARG A 147 3.19 17.36 -14.73
C ARG A 147 3.11 18.66 -13.93
N PRO A 148 1.94 19.33 -13.90
CA PRO A 148 1.71 20.41 -12.94
C PRO A 148 1.95 19.93 -11.52
N PHE A 149 2.61 20.76 -10.71
CA PHE A 149 2.70 20.53 -9.27
C PHE A 149 1.33 20.74 -8.63
N PRO A 150 1.01 20.03 -7.54
CA PRO A 150 -0.20 20.32 -6.80
C PRO A 150 -0.07 21.72 -6.17
N ASP A 151 -1.20 22.42 -6.06
CA ASP A 151 -1.24 23.71 -5.37
C ASP A 151 -0.93 23.52 -3.88
N ASP A 152 -1.51 22.48 -3.27
CA ASP A 152 -1.16 21.99 -1.94
C ASP A 152 -0.96 20.46 -1.93
N VAL A 153 0.24 20.01 -1.55
CA VAL A 153 0.56 18.58 -1.39
C VAL A 153 -0.31 17.88 -0.33
N ARG A 154 -0.98 18.65 0.54
CA ARG A 154 -1.96 18.10 1.50
C ARG A 154 -3.26 17.62 0.84
N GLU A 155 -3.42 17.85 -0.46
CA GLU A 155 -4.53 17.32 -1.25
C GLU A 155 -4.22 15.92 -1.83
N LEU A 156 -2.98 15.43 -1.70
CA LEU A 156 -2.53 14.10 -2.14
C LEU A 156 -3.08 12.96 -1.26
N THR A 157 -4.34 13.04 -0.89
CA THR A 157 -5.07 11.97 -0.21
C THR A 157 -5.24 10.75 -1.13
N HIS A 158 -5.51 9.59 -0.53
CA HIS A 158 -5.65 8.33 -1.26
C HIS A 158 -6.69 8.45 -2.40
N PRO A 159 -6.29 8.26 -3.67
CA PRO A 159 -7.21 8.40 -4.79
C PRO A 159 -8.09 7.14 -4.90
N PHE A 160 -9.39 7.26 -4.69
CA PHE A 160 -10.33 6.13 -4.81
C PHE A 160 -10.95 5.99 -6.21
N SER A 161 -10.88 7.03 -7.03
CA SER A 161 -11.45 7.07 -8.38
C SER A 161 -10.74 8.13 -9.22
N GLY A 162 -10.84 8.01 -10.55
CA GLY A 162 -10.20 8.90 -11.52
C GLY A 162 -9.75 8.14 -12.76
N ASP A 163 -9.26 8.86 -13.76
CA ASP A 163 -8.59 8.24 -14.91
C ASP A 163 -7.19 7.71 -14.54
N ASP A 164 -6.58 6.95 -15.45
CA ASP A 164 -5.27 6.32 -15.19
C ASP A 164 -4.14 7.33 -14.96
N ASP A 165 -4.18 8.49 -15.62
CA ASP A 165 -3.13 9.50 -15.47
C ASP A 165 -3.24 10.18 -14.10
N TYR A 166 -4.47 10.48 -13.66
CA TYR A 166 -4.79 11.01 -12.33
C TYR A 166 -4.39 10.04 -11.22
N LEU A 167 -4.80 8.77 -11.30
CA LEU A 167 -4.46 7.77 -10.30
C LEU A 167 -2.93 7.60 -10.20
N ARG A 168 -2.27 7.45 -11.35
CA ARG A 168 -0.81 7.32 -11.42
C ARG A 168 -0.12 8.55 -10.82
N TYR A 169 -0.58 9.75 -11.16
CA TYR A 169 -0.04 10.99 -10.62
C TYR A 169 -0.13 11.01 -9.10
N HIS A 170 -1.32 10.73 -8.52
CA HIS A 170 -1.49 10.74 -7.07
C HIS A 170 -0.60 9.72 -6.36
N TYR A 171 -0.48 8.50 -6.89
CA TYR A 171 0.40 7.48 -6.31
C TYR A 171 1.88 7.88 -6.41
N GLU A 172 2.37 8.34 -7.56
CA GLU A 172 3.76 8.78 -7.71
C GLU A 172 4.06 10.04 -6.89
N ALA A 173 3.13 11.00 -6.86
CA ALA A 173 3.29 12.26 -6.14
C ALA A 173 3.32 12.07 -4.61
N SER A 174 2.40 11.27 -4.08
CA SER A 174 2.34 10.94 -2.65
C SER A 174 3.55 10.12 -2.20
N GLN A 175 4.00 9.15 -3.01
CA GLN A 175 5.23 8.42 -2.71
C GLN A 175 6.45 9.34 -2.73
N ALA A 176 6.56 10.24 -3.71
CA ALA A 176 7.66 11.22 -3.76
C ALA A 176 7.67 12.14 -2.53
N LEU A 177 6.50 12.50 -2.00
CA LEU A 177 6.36 13.29 -0.78
C LEU A 177 6.86 12.51 0.44
N ALA A 178 6.50 11.23 0.56
CA ALA A 178 7.01 10.37 1.62
C ALA A 178 8.53 10.15 1.51
N GLU A 179 9.07 9.96 0.30
CA GLU A 179 10.51 9.87 0.05
C GLU A 179 11.25 11.16 0.45
N MET A 180 10.68 12.33 0.13
CA MET A 180 11.23 13.62 0.57
C MET A 180 11.23 13.74 2.10
N ILE A 181 10.09 13.44 2.75
CA ILE A 181 9.98 13.51 4.21
C ILE A 181 10.98 12.55 4.84
N ALA A 182 11.12 11.32 4.33
CA ALA A 182 12.08 10.36 4.84
C ALA A 182 13.56 10.75 4.62
N ALA A 183 13.85 11.52 3.58
CA ALA A 183 15.20 12.01 3.31
C ALA A 183 15.56 13.24 4.17
N LYS A 184 14.57 14.09 4.48
CA LYS A 184 14.77 15.32 5.27
C LYS A 184 14.55 15.12 6.76
N CYS A 185 13.73 14.14 7.10
CA CYS A 185 13.34 13.79 8.45
C CYS A 185 13.56 12.30 8.64
N ASP A 186 14.13 11.91 9.78
CA ASP A 186 14.13 10.50 10.15
C ASP A 186 12.67 10.04 10.32
N LEU A 187 12.11 9.43 9.27
CA LEU A 187 10.69 9.04 9.21
C LEU A 187 10.33 8.06 10.34
N ARG A 188 11.27 7.23 10.79
CA ARG A 188 11.03 6.34 11.94
C ARG A 188 10.90 7.15 13.22
N ASN A 189 11.74 8.15 13.45
CA ASN A 189 11.58 9.07 14.58
C ASN A 189 10.29 9.87 14.49
N LEU A 190 9.94 10.38 13.30
CA LEU A 190 8.69 11.10 13.08
C LEU A 190 7.48 10.22 13.45
N LEU A 191 7.49 8.96 13.02
CA LEU A 191 6.48 7.97 13.42
C LEU A 191 6.47 7.77 14.94
N ARG A 192 7.62 7.53 15.59
CA ARG A 192 7.69 7.38 17.07
C ARG A 192 7.07 8.57 17.81
N LEU A 193 7.39 9.79 17.39
CA LEU A 193 6.88 11.02 18.01
C LEU A 193 5.36 11.20 17.81
N SER A 194 4.81 10.62 16.74
CA SER A 194 3.39 10.76 16.37
C SER A 194 2.47 9.76 17.05
N VAL A 195 2.94 8.92 17.98
CA VAL A 195 2.05 8.05 18.77
C VAL A 195 1.19 8.91 19.70
N GLY A 196 -0.10 9.02 19.40
CA GLY A 196 -1.05 9.83 20.16
C GLY A 196 -1.00 11.33 19.89
N ARG A 197 -0.23 11.79 18.90
CA ARG A 197 -0.09 13.22 18.53
C ARG A 197 -0.04 13.39 17.02
N LYS A 198 -0.61 14.48 16.50
CA LYS A 198 -0.67 14.75 15.05
C LYS A 198 0.74 14.95 14.48
N MET A 199 1.07 14.18 13.44
CA MET A 199 2.38 14.22 12.79
C MET A 199 2.69 15.60 12.17
N ASP A 200 1.66 16.31 11.70
CA ASP A 200 1.80 17.68 11.17
C ASP A 200 2.55 18.62 12.11
N SER A 201 2.35 18.49 13.43
CA SER A 201 3.03 19.31 14.43
C SER A 201 4.55 19.12 14.43
N TYR A 202 5.03 17.94 14.03
CA TYR A 202 6.45 17.59 14.00
C TYR A 202 7.12 17.90 12.66
N LEU A 203 6.36 17.97 11.56
CA LEU A 203 6.93 18.31 10.25
C LEU A 203 7.56 19.71 10.27
N ASP A 204 6.88 20.69 10.85
CA ASP A 204 7.43 22.04 11.02
C ASP A 204 8.55 22.04 12.08
N THR A 205 8.21 21.64 13.31
CA THR A 205 9.11 21.84 14.48
C THR A 205 10.34 20.95 14.49
N TYR A 206 10.23 19.69 14.07
CA TYR A 206 11.31 18.71 14.13
C TYR A 206 11.99 18.50 12.78
N CYS A 207 11.22 18.45 11.70
CA CYS A 207 11.77 18.26 10.35
C CYS A 207 12.16 19.57 9.64
N ASN A 208 11.86 20.74 10.23
CA ASN A 208 12.07 22.08 9.64
C ASN A 208 11.45 22.24 8.24
N LEU A 209 10.29 21.59 8.02
CA LEU A 209 9.52 21.66 6.77
C LEU A 209 8.43 22.72 6.86
N LYS A 210 8.85 23.99 6.98
CA LYS A 210 7.94 25.15 7.14
C LYS A 210 6.99 25.32 5.96
N ASP A 211 7.53 25.20 4.74
CA ASP A 211 6.78 25.24 3.50
C ASP A 211 6.92 23.90 2.78
N LEU A 212 6.02 22.98 3.12
CA LEU A 212 5.99 21.63 2.56
C LEU A 212 5.85 21.64 1.02
N ASN A 213 5.12 22.61 0.46
CA ASN A 213 4.91 22.75 -0.98
C ASN A 213 6.18 23.18 -1.71
N ALA A 214 6.87 24.19 -1.18
CA ALA A 214 8.15 24.63 -1.74
C ALA A 214 9.23 23.55 -1.65
N GLU A 215 9.32 22.86 -0.51
CA GLU A 215 10.28 21.77 -0.33
C GLU A 215 9.98 20.59 -1.25
N TYR A 216 8.71 20.25 -1.46
CA TYR A 216 8.30 19.21 -2.41
C TYR A 216 8.70 19.55 -3.85
N ARG A 217 8.39 20.76 -4.31
CA ARG A 217 8.80 21.23 -5.64
C ARG A 217 10.32 21.18 -5.83
N LYS A 218 11.08 21.59 -4.81
CA LYS A 218 12.54 21.52 -4.82
C LYS A 218 13.04 20.07 -4.89
N TRP A 219 12.42 19.17 -4.12
CA TRP A 219 12.75 17.75 -4.14
C TRP A 219 12.56 17.12 -5.52
N ILE A 220 11.39 17.30 -6.13
CA ILE A 220 11.09 16.75 -7.46
C ILE A 220 12.12 17.25 -8.49
N LYS A 221 12.40 18.56 -8.52
CA LYS A 221 13.40 19.15 -9.43
C LYS A 221 14.83 18.63 -9.20
N SER A 222 15.18 18.25 -7.97
CA SER A 222 16.50 17.71 -7.66
C SER A 222 16.69 16.24 -8.06
N LYS A 223 15.59 15.53 -8.33
CA LYS A 223 15.57 14.09 -8.64
C LYS A 223 15.32 13.80 -10.13
N SER A 224 14.76 14.75 -10.87
CA SER A 224 14.45 14.68 -12.31
C SER A 224 15.68 14.96 -13.17
#